data_AF-A0A938M464-F1
#
_entry.id   AF-A0A938M464-F1
#
_cell.length_a   1.000
_cell.length_b   1.000
_cell.length_c   1.000
_cell.angle_alpha   90.00
_cell.angle_beta   90.00
_cell.angle_gamma   90.00
#
_symmetry.space_group_name_H-M   'P 1'
#
loop_
_entity.id
_entity.type
_entity.pdbx_description
1 polymer ?
#
loop_
_entity_poly.entity_id
_entity_poly.type
_entity_poly.pdbx_seq_one_letter_code
_entity_poly.pdbx_strand_id
1 'polypeptide(L)'
;MMDTHAYLNKRFPSAIAHSCRRGNCTLRLDGAAFREITIVDADEYARLGRHRKRICDFFLFATARKLLVVVVEMKGGEVDASTAVQQLSSGARECETLVARGVACGFHAVLLHGGGIHASQIKILRGRGVRFRGKAYPITSRRCGSLLQGIVGEPRA
;
A
#
# COMPACT_ATOMS: atom_id res chain seq x y z
N MET A 1 -6.32 14.84 18.22
CA MET A 1 -6.16 13.70 17.30
C MET A 1 -4.77 13.78 16.73
N MET A 2 -3.96 12.73 16.81
CA MET A 2 -2.57 12.79 16.31
C MET A 2 -2.59 12.76 14.79
N ASP A 3 -1.92 13.72 14.16
CA ASP A 3 -1.72 13.75 12.72
C ASP A 3 -0.85 12.55 12.30
N THR A 4 -1.36 11.71 11.39
CA THR A 4 -0.67 10.49 10.95
C THR A 4 0.62 10.82 10.19
N HIS A 5 0.62 11.87 9.38
CA HIS A 5 1.81 12.29 8.62
C HIS A 5 2.90 12.79 9.55
N ALA A 6 2.56 13.68 10.48
CA ALA A 6 3.52 14.20 11.45
C ALA A 6 4.07 13.09 12.37
N TYR A 7 3.22 12.16 12.79
CA TYR A 7 3.63 11.00 13.59
C TYR A 7 4.64 10.13 12.85
N LEU A 8 4.36 9.75 11.60
CA LEU A 8 5.23 8.88 10.80
C LEU A 8 6.59 9.54 10.53
N ASN A 9 6.59 10.80 10.11
CA ASN A 9 7.83 11.56 9.87
C ASN A 9 8.69 11.68 11.13
N LYS A 10 8.08 11.93 12.29
CA LYS A 10 8.80 12.03 13.57
C LYS A 10 9.32 10.67 14.05
N ARG A 11 8.53 9.61 13.92
CA ARG A 11 8.82 8.30 14.53
C ARG A 11 9.73 7.43 13.66
N PHE A 12 9.60 7.53 12.34
CA PHE A 12 10.29 6.69 11.35
C PHE A 12 10.92 7.49 10.21
N PRO A 13 11.70 8.55 10.47
CA PRO A 13 12.21 9.45 9.43
C PRO A 13 13.00 8.71 8.34
N SER A 14 13.79 7.70 8.70
CA SER A 14 14.59 6.93 7.74
C SER A 14 13.79 5.94 6.89
N ALA A 15 12.55 5.64 7.25
CA ALA A 15 11.65 4.82 6.45
C ALA A 15 10.77 5.66 5.51
N ILE A 16 10.82 6.99 5.61
CA ILE A 16 10.06 7.86 4.72
C ILE A 16 10.74 7.87 3.35
N ALA A 17 10.01 7.44 2.34
CA ALA A 17 10.48 7.42 0.97
C ALA A 17 9.98 8.65 0.20
N HIS A 18 10.79 9.12 -0.76
CA HIS A 18 10.41 10.22 -1.66
C HIS A 18 9.71 9.73 -2.93
N SER A 19 9.76 8.43 -3.20
CA SER A 19 9.12 7.82 -4.37
C SER A 19 8.65 6.41 -4.03
N CYS A 20 7.64 5.93 -4.75
CA CYS A 20 7.12 4.58 -4.61
C CYS A 20 7.69 3.73 -5.76
N ARG A 21 8.91 3.24 -5.60
CA ARG A 21 9.66 2.47 -6.61
C ARG A 21 10.45 1.32 -5.98
N ARG A 22 10.35 0.13 -6.55
CA ARG A 22 11.18 -1.03 -6.23
C ARG A 22 11.69 -1.69 -7.52
N GLY A 23 13.01 -1.72 -7.69
CA GLY A 23 13.65 -2.17 -8.94
C GLY A 23 13.14 -1.38 -10.16
N ASN A 24 12.59 -2.10 -11.14
CA ASN A 24 12.00 -1.54 -12.37
C ASN A 24 10.49 -1.27 -12.26
N CYS A 25 9.88 -1.53 -11.11
CA CYS A 25 8.47 -1.25 -10.87
C CYS A 25 8.30 0.08 -10.14
N THR A 26 7.35 0.90 -10.57
CA THR A 26 7.05 2.20 -9.98
C THR A 26 5.55 2.41 -9.88
N LEU A 27 5.08 3.03 -8.80
CA LEU A 27 3.75 3.63 -8.70
C LEU A 27 3.88 5.13 -8.92
N ARG A 28 3.17 5.66 -9.91
CA ARG A 28 3.16 7.09 -10.19
C ARG A 28 2.23 7.81 -9.22
N LEU A 29 2.73 8.88 -8.61
CA LEU A 29 2.01 9.68 -7.61
C LEU A 29 1.68 11.09 -8.13
N ASP A 30 2.19 11.44 -9.30
CA ASP A 30 1.88 12.69 -9.98
C ASP A 30 0.40 12.79 -10.37
N GLY A 31 -0.09 14.02 -10.56
CA GLY A 31 -1.48 14.28 -10.96
C GLY A 31 -2.55 14.03 -9.89
N ALA A 32 -2.21 13.39 -8.77
CA ALA A 32 -3.19 13.04 -7.77
C ALA A 32 -3.58 14.25 -6.89
N ALA A 33 -4.89 14.52 -6.77
CA ALA A 33 -5.46 15.59 -5.95
C ALA A 33 -5.38 15.33 -4.43
N PHE A 34 -4.25 14.81 -3.96
CA PHE A 34 -3.96 14.67 -2.54
C PHE A 34 -3.30 15.95 -2.02
N ARG A 35 -3.74 16.40 -0.85
CA ARG A 35 -3.13 17.54 -0.15
C ARG A 35 -1.77 17.17 0.41
N GLU A 36 -1.64 15.93 0.86
CA GLU A 36 -0.42 15.40 1.46
C GLU A 36 -0.32 13.90 1.21
N ILE A 37 0.89 13.39 0.98
CA ILE A 37 1.18 11.96 0.89
C ILE A 37 2.45 11.68 1.68
N THR A 38 2.39 10.69 2.57
CA THR A 38 3.55 10.08 3.19
C THR A 38 3.72 8.67 2.66
N ILE A 39 4.90 8.39 2.11
CA ILE A 39 5.28 7.07 1.61
C ILE A 39 6.24 6.47 2.64
N VAL A 40 5.95 5.26 3.08
CA VAL A 40 6.81 4.50 3.99
C VAL A 40 7.37 3.31 3.22
N ASP A 41 8.70 3.25 3.09
CA ASP A 41 9.40 2.03 2.67
C ASP A 41 9.23 0.99 3.77
N ALA A 42 8.52 -0.07 3.45
CA ALA A 42 8.14 -1.06 4.43
C ALA A 42 9.32 -1.95 4.85
N ASP A 43 10.32 -2.16 3.99
CA ASP A 43 11.51 -2.94 4.39
C ASP A 43 12.32 -2.17 5.44
N GLU A 44 12.48 -0.86 5.24
CA GLU A 44 13.12 0.01 6.24
C GLU A 44 12.28 0.10 7.52
N TYR A 45 10.96 0.23 7.42
CA TYR A 45 10.06 0.16 8.58
C TYR A 45 10.21 -1.16 9.33
N ALA A 46 10.19 -2.30 8.63
CA ALA A 46 10.35 -3.63 9.21
C ALA A 46 11.68 -3.78 9.95
N ARG A 47 12.76 -3.26 9.36
CA ARG A 47 14.10 -3.24 9.96
C ARG A 47 14.12 -2.45 11.27
N LEU A 48 13.49 -1.28 11.31
CA LEU A 48 13.39 -0.45 12.51
C LEU A 48 12.55 -1.10 13.61
N GLY A 49 11.44 -1.76 13.24
CA GLY A 49 10.53 -2.45 14.17
C GLY A 49 10.94 -3.88 14.53
N ARG A 50 12.03 -4.41 13.96
CA ARG A 50 12.47 -5.83 14.08
C ARG A 50 11.39 -6.83 13.66
N HIS A 51 10.58 -6.49 12.65
CA HIS A 51 9.58 -7.39 12.10
C HIS A 51 10.26 -8.55 11.36
N ARG A 52 9.94 -9.79 11.73
CA ARG A 52 10.54 -11.00 11.11
C ARG A 52 9.80 -11.50 9.87
N LYS A 53 8.59 -11.00 9.60
CA LYS A 53 7.75 -11.44 8.48
C LYS A 53 7.91 -10.46 7.32
N ARG A 54 7.94 -11.00 6.10
CA ARG A 54 7.86 -10.17 4.88
C ARG A 54 6.52 -9.43 4.88
N ILE A 55 6.61 -8.12 4.79
CA ILE A 55 5.49 -7.22 4.55
C ILE A 55 5.50 -6.79 3.08
N CYS A 56 4.50 -6.00 2.66
CA CYS A 56 4.50 -5.47 1.30
C CYS A 56 5.60 -4.42 1.12
N ASP A 57 5.91 -3.98 -0.10
CA ASP A 57 7.00 -3.03 -0.36
C ASP A 57 6.81 -1.63 0.22
N PHE A 58 5.58 -1.09 0.15
CA PHE A 58 5.30 0.28 0.60
C PHE A 58 3.96 0.42 1.31
N PHE A 59 3.90 1.38 2.23
CA PHE A 59 2.66 1.96 2.75
C PHE A 59 2.53 3.40 2.28
N LEU A 60 1.34 3.78 1.85
CA LEU A 60 1.04 5.18 1.52
C LEU A 60 -0.11 5.65 2.39
N PHE A 61 0.10 6.81 2.99
CA PHE A 61 -0.89 7.56 3.73
C PHE A 61 -1.13 8.83 2.95
N ALA A 62 -2.29 8.94 2.29
CA ALA A 62 -2.63 10.08 1.45
C ALA A 62 -3.84 10.80 2.02
N THR A 63 -3.75 12.11 2.20
CA THR A 63 -4.85 12.94 2.69
C THR A 63 -5.49 13.68 1.53
N ALA A 64 -6.76 13.40 1.30
CA ALA A 64 -7.63 14.26 0.49
C ALA A 64 -8.76 14.82 1.39
N ARG A 65 -9.97 14.27 1.30
CA ARG A 65 -11.09 14.57 2.22
C ARG A 65 -11.03 13.81 3.53
N LYS A 66 -10.49 12.59 3.44
CA LYS A 66 -10.21 11.70 4.56
C LYS A 66 -8.86 11.05 4.30
N LEU A 67 -8.30 10.46 5.34
CA LEU A 67 -7.09 9.66 5.23
C LEU A 67 -7.36 8.45 4.33
N LEU A 68 -6.47 8.23 3.37
CA LEU A 68 -6.45 7.05 2.52
C LEU A 68 -5.20 6.24 2.85
N VAL A 69 -5.40 4.97 3.19
CA VAL A 69 -4.33 4.02 3.46
C VAL A 69 -4.20 3.11 2.25
N VAL A 70 -3.01 3.00 1.70
CA VAL A 70 -2.73 2.10 0.58
C VAL A 70 -1.54 1.23 0.93
N VAL A 71 -1.71 -0.08 0.82
CA VAL A 71 -0.60 -1.04 0.91
C VAL A 71 -0.26 -1.51 -0.49
N VAL A 72 1.02 -1.43 -0.85
CA VAL A 72 1.50 -1.65 -2.22
C VAL A 72 2.55 -2.74 -2.22
N GLU A 73 2.29 -3.79 -3.00
CA GLU A 73 3.26 -4.82 -3.35
C GLU A 73 3.68 -4.63 -4.81
N MET A 74 4.97 -4.74 -5.10
CA MET A 74 5.54 -4.55 -6.43
C MET A 74 6.28 -5.81 -6.90
N LYS A 75 5.84 -6.37 -8.02
CA LYS A 75 6.48 -7.51 -8.67
C LYS A 75 6.99 -7.12 -10.05
N GLY A 76 8.29 -6.95 -10.21
CA GLY A 76 8.89 -6.64 -11.52
C GLY A 76 8.75 -7.79 -12.55
N GLY A 77 8.73 -9.04 -12.08
CA GLY A 77 8.64 -10.24 -12.91
C GLY A 77 7.32 -11.00 -12.73
N GLU A 78 7.41 -12.33 -12.62
CA GLU A 78 6.26 -13.20 -12.38
C GLU A 78 5.62 -12.95 -11.01
N VAL A 79 4.30 -13.13 -10.96
CA VAL A 79 3.49 -12.95 -9.76
C VAL A 79 3.13 -14.30 -9.15
N ASP A 80 3.60 -14.52 -7.92
CA ASP A 80 2.99 -15.47 -7.00
C ASP A 80 1.90 -14.76 -6.19
N ALA A 81 0.64 -15.07 -6.49
CA ALA A 81 -0.51 -14.46 -5.85
C ALA A 81 -0.62 -14.81 -4.37
N SER A 82 -0.23 -16.01 -3.96
CA SER A 82 -0.32 -16.42 -2.54
C SER A 82 0.65 -15.61 -1.70
N THR A 83 1.89 -15.46 -2.19
CA THR A 83 2.91 -14.64 -1.57
C THR A 83 2.48 -13.15 -1.54
N ALA A 84 1.97 -12.62 -2.66
CA ALA A 84 1.48 -11.24 -2.70
C ALA A 84 0.33 -10.98 -1.72
N VAL A 85 -0.66 -11.89 -1.65
CA VAL A 85 -1.77 -11.80 -0.67
C VAL A 85 -1.23 -11.78 0.76
N GLN A 86 -0.25 -12.63 1.08
CA GLN A 86 0.34 -12.68 2.42
C GLN A 86 1.07 -11.39 2.78
N GLN A 87 1.87 -10.84 1.85
CA GLN A 87 2.60 -9.60 2.06
C GLN A 87 1.65 -8.42 2.24
N LEU A 88 0.66 -8.25 1.36
CA LEU A 88 -0.37 -7.20 1.48
C LEU A 88 -1.18 -7.33 2.76
N SER A 89 -1.55 -8.56 3.15
CA SER A 89 -2.28 -8.81 4.41
C SER A 89 -1.43 -8.52 5.65
N SER A 90 -0.11 -8.70 5.57
CA SER A 90 0.80 -8.34 6.66
C SER A 90 0.97 -6.83 6.73
N GLY A 91 1.17 -6.16 5.59
CA GLY A 91 1.21 -4.69 5.52
C GLY A 91 -0.08 -4.03 6.01
N ALA A 92 -1.25 -4.57 5.66
CA ALA A 92 -2.54 -4.05 6.13
C ALA A 92 -2.64 -4.07 7.66
N ARG A 93 -2.20 -5.17 8.30
CA ARG A 93 -2.16 -5.30 9.76
C ARG A 93 -1.21 -4.29 10.40
N GLU A 94 -0.05 -4.04 9.81
CA GLU A 94 0.86 -2.99 10.29
C GLU A 94 0.21 -1.61 10.19
N CYS A 95 -0.41 -1.27 9.06
CA CYS A 95 -1.12 -0.01 8.88
C CYS A 95 -2.28 0.18 9.88
N GLU A 96 -2.95 -0.88 10.35
CA GLU A 96 -3.96 -0.76 11.40
C GLU A 96 -3.38 -0.24 12.72
N THR A 97 -2.12 -0.57 13.02
CA THR A 97 -1.43 -0.09 14.23
C THR A 97 -0.91 1.34 14.07
N LEU A 98 -0.59 1.74 12.83
CA LEU A 98 -0.08 3.07 12.51
C LEU A 98 -1.19 4.13 12.46
N VAL A 99 -2.41 3.75 12.04
CA VAL A 99 -3.55 4.66 12.02
C VAL A 99 -4.30 4.59 13.34
N ALA A 100 -4.37 5.71 14.05
CA ALA A 100 -5.09 5.81 15.32
C ALA A 100 -6.51 5.24 15.24
N ARG A 101 -6.91 4.53 16.32
CA ARG A 101 -8.26 3.98 16.46
C ARG A 101 -9.29 5.11 16.37
N GLY A 102 -10.39 4.87 15.66
CA GLY A 102 -11.46 5.86 15.46
C GLY A 102 -11.26 6.85 14.31
N VAL A 103 -10.05 6.97 13.74
CA VAL A 103 -9.85 7.82 12.55
C VAL A 103 -10.51 7.17 11.34
N ALA A 104 -11.52 7.83 10.75
CA ALA A 104 -12.15 7.36 9.53
C ALA A 104 -11.15 7.41 8.37
N CYS A 105 -10.94 6.28 7.68
CA CYS A 105 -10.05 6.20 6.54
C CYS A 105 -10.60 5.30 5.42
N GLY A 106 -10.16 5.55 4.19
CA GLY A 106 -10.27 4.59 3.09
C GLY A 106 -9.10 3.62 3.11
N PHE A 107 -9.26 2.45 2.49
CA PHE A 107 -8.21 1.44 2.39
C PHE A 107 -8.17 0.80 1.00
N HIS A 108 -6.98 0.64 0.43
CA HIS A 108 -6.74 -0.10 -0.82
C HIS A 108 -5.53 -1.04 -0.68
N ALA A 109 -5.70 -2.28 -1.12
CA ALA A 109 -4.60 -3.20 -1.33
C ALA A 109 -4.25 -3.23 -2.83
N VAL A 110 -3.01 -2.89 -3.17
CA VAL A 110 -2.57 -2.70 -4.56
C VAL A 110 -1.42 -3.65 -4.86
N LEU A 111 -1.56 -4.41 -5.94
CA LEU A 111 -0.48 -5.20 -6.51
C LEU A 111 -0.05 -4.56 -7.84
N LEU A 112 1.20 -4.13 -7.93
CA LEU A 112 1.81 -3.71 -9.17
C LEU A 112 2.63 -4.84 -9.79
N HIS A 113 2.52 -5.03 -11.10
CA HIS A 113 3.24 -6.08 -11.81
C HIS A 113 3.84 -5.62 -13.14
N GLY A 114 5.08 -6.04 -13.41
CA GLY A 114 5.80 -5.78 -14.66
C GLY A 114 5.59 -6.89 -15.70
N GLY A 115 5.42 -8.14 -15.24
CA GLY A 115 5.09 -9.31 -16.07
C GLY A 115 3.59 -9.56 -16.25
N GLY A 116 3.22 -10.56 -17.03
CA GLY A 116 1.85 -11.06 -17.09
C GLY A 116 1.45 -11.74 -15.77
N ILE A 117 0.15 -11.89 -15.52
CA ILE A 117 -0.37 -12.69 -14.42
C ILE A 117 -1.17 -13.85 -15.04
N HIS A 118 -0.77 -15.08 -14.73
CA HIS A 118 -1.49 -16.27 -15.20
C HIS A 118 -2.94 -16.28 -14.67
N ALA A 119 -3.87 -16.84 -15.45
CA ALA A 119 -5.29 -16.89 -15.08
C ALA A 119 -5.55 -17.56 -13.73
N SER A 120 -4.78 -18.61 -13.39
CA SER A 120 -4.83 -19.27 -12.08
C SER A 120 -4.46 -18.32 -10.93
N GLN A 121 -3.42 -17.50 -11.10
CA GLN A 121 -3.00 -16.50 -10.12
C GLN A 121 -4.05 -15.38 -9.99
N ILE A 122 -4.66 -14.95 -11.10
CA ILE A 122 -5.77 -13.98 -11.08
C ILE A 122 -6.95 -14.51 -10.25
N LYS A 123 -7.30 -15.80 -10.42
CA LYS A 123 -8.38 -16.42 -9.64
C LYS A 123 -8.08 -16.38 -8.14
N ILE A 124 -6.83 -16.62 -7.75
CA ILE A 124 -6.40 -16.51 -6.34
C ILE A 124 -6.55 -15.07 -5.84
N LEU A 125 -6.03 -14.07 -6.58
CA LEU A 125 -6.12 -12.66 -6.20
C LEU A 125 -7.57 -12.16 -6.07
N ARG A 126 -8.46 -12.62 -6.96
CA ARG A 126 -9.89 -12.27 -6.89
C ARG A 126 -10.62 -12.97 -5.75
N GLY A 127 -10.26 -14.23 -5.48
CA GLY A 127 -10.86 -15.01 -4.39
C GLY A 127 -10.33 -14.63 -3.01
N ARG A 128 -9.14 -14.02 -2.93
CA ARG A 128 -8.48 -13.65 -1.67
C ARG A 128 -8.37 -12.13 -1.56
N GLY A 129 -9.22 -11.55 -0.72
CA GLY A 129 -9.10 -10.15 -0.30
C GLY A 129 -8.11 -9.95 0.86
N VAL A 130 -7.80 -8.69 1.13
CA VAL A 130 -7.03 -8.26 2.29
C VAL A 130 -7.98 -7.69 3.33
N ARG A 131 -7.85 -8.13 4.59
CA ARG A 131 -8.63 -7.57 5.69
C ARG A 131 -7.97 -6.31 6.24
N PHE A 132 -8.77 -5.27 6.45
CA PHE A 132 -8.38 -4.05 7.13
C PHE A 132 -9.55 -3.57 8.01
N ARG A 133 -9.30 -3.43 9.31
CA ARG A 133 -10.27 -3.05 10.34
C ARG A 133 -11.56 -3.89 10.30
N GLY A 134 -11.37 -5.20 10.19
CA GLY A 134 -12.46 -6.19 10.15
C GLY A 134 -13.20 -6.31 8.81
N LYS A 135 -12.95 -5.43 7.83
CA LYS A 135 -13.57 -5.50 6.49
C LYS A 135 -12.61 -6.11 5.47
N ALA A 136 -13.14 -6.93 4.56
CA ALA A 136 -12.38 -7.47 3.44
C ALA A 136 -12.39 -6.49 2.26
N TYR A 137 -11.21 -6.28 1.66
CA TYR A 137 -11.00 -5.42 0.50
C TYR A 137 -10.39 -6.23 -0.65
N PRO A 138 -10.86 -6.04 -1.90
CA PRO A 138 -10.27 -6.70 -3.05
C PRO A 138 -8.85 -6.19 -3.30
N ILE A 139 -7.98 -7.06 -3.81
CA ILE A 139 -6.65 -6.66 -4.28
C ILE A 139 -6.80 -6.08 -5.68
N THR A 140 -6.40 -4.81 -5.84
CA THR A 140 -6.40 -4.14 -7.14
C THR A 140 -5.07 -4.39 -7.83
N SER A 141 -5.09 -5.20 -8.90
CA SER A 141 -3.91 -5.46 -9.71
C SER A 141 -3.78 -4.45 -10.86
N ARG A 142 -2.59 -3.90 -11.03
CA ARG A 142 -2.25 -2.91 -12.07
C ARG A 142 -0.83 -3.09 -12.59
N ARG A 143 -0.55 -2.60 -13.80
CA ARG A 143 0.80 -2.64 -14.38
C ARG A 143 1.72 -1.67 -13.63
N CYS A 144 3.00 -2.00 -13.52
CA CYS A 144 4.02 -1.03 -13.10
C CYS A 144 3.95 0.23 -13.99
N GLY A 145 4.15 1.41 -13.40
CA GLY A 145 3.97 2.70 -14.05
C GLY A 145 2.54 3.26 -13.98
N SER A 146 1.59 2.55 -13.37
CA SER A 146 0.22 3.05 -13.17
C SER A 146 0.18 4.25 -12.23
N LEU A 147 -0.80 5.12 -12.43
CA LEU A 147 -1.06 6.31 -11.62
C LEU A 147 -1.94 5.98 -10.41
N LEU A 148 -1.55 6.39 -9.20
CA LEU A 148 -2.30 6.11 -7.97
C LEU A 148 -3.76 6.55 -8.06
N GLN A 149 -4.05 7.74 -8.60
CA GLN A 149 -5.42 8.25 -8.76
C GLN A 149 -6.29 7.33 -9.64
N GLY A 150 -5.72 6.72 -10.69
CA GLY A 150 -6.42 5.75 -11.53
C GLY A 150 -6.68 4.39 -10.83
N ILE A 151 -6.10 4.17 -9.65
CA ILE A 151 -6.28 2.96 -8.84
C ILE A 151 -7.31 3.20 -7.74
N VAL A 152 -7.17 4.29 -7.01
CA VAL A 152 -8.00 4.59 -5.84
C VAL A 152 -9.24 5.43 -6.18
N GLY A 153 -9.33 5.90 -7.42
CA GLY A 153 -10.38 6.80 -7.91
C GLY A 153 -10.10 8.26 -7.57
N GLU A 154 -10.95 9.14 -8.07
CA GLU A 154 -10.90 10.54 -7.66
C GLU A 154 -11.37 10.69 -6.21
N PRO A 155 -10.77 11.61 -5.45
CA PRO A 155 -11.37 12.10 -4.22
C PRO A 155 -12.70 12.77 -4.58
N ARG A 156 -13.83 12.05 -4.50
CA ARG A 156 -15.14 12.56 -4.94
C ARG A 156 -15.46 13.90 -4.26
N ALA A 157 -15.82 14.88 -5.11
CA ALA A 157 -16.50 16.18 -4.92
C ALA A 157 -17.55 16.25 -3.79
#